data_AF-A0A376U7W0-F1
#
_entry.id   AF-A0A376U7W0-F1
#
_cell.length_a   1.000
_cell.length_b   1.000
_cell.length_c   1.000
_cell.angle_alpha   90.00
_cell.angle_beta   90.00
_cell.angle_gamma   90.00
#
_symmetry.space_group_name_H-M   'P 1'
#
loop_
_entity.id
_entity.type
_entity.pdbx_description
1 polymer ?
#
loop_
_entity_poly.entity_id
_entity_poly.type
_entity_poly.pdbx_seq_one_letter_code
_entity_poly.pdbx_strand_id
1 'polypeptide(L)' 'MNTTLGETWEEAVGENSDHQVLMDKVVRYTAAVPARVVYLTAGIDSQRNRFEMYVWGWAPGEEAFLVDKNHHYGPSR' A
#
# COMPACT_ATOMS: atom_id res chain seq x y z
N MET A 1 -0.44 2.41 -13.70
CA MET A 1 0.31 3.67 -13.85
C MET A 1 -0.64 4.67 -14.47
N ASN A 2 -1.16 5.60 -13.68
CA ASN A 2 -2.08 6.63 -14.17
C ASN A 2 -1.25 7.89 -14.47
N THR A 3 -1.09 8.23 -15.74
CA THR A 3 -0.24 9.34 -16.23
C THR A 3 -1.07 10.40 -16.93
N THR A 4 -2.32 10.62 -16.50
CA THR A 4 -3.14 11.63 -17.16
C THR A 4 -3.97 12.37 -16.14
N LEU A 5 -3.62 13.66 -16.01
CA LEU A 5 -4.37 14.74 -15.38
C LEU A 5 -4.58 14.61 -13.87
N GLY A 6 -3.87 15.47 -13.13
CA GLY A 6 -4.27 15.85 -11.78
C GLY A 6 -5.60 16.59 -11.83
N GLU A 7 -6.69 15.83 -11.95
CA GLU A 7 -7.99 16.30 -11.52
C GLU A 7 -7.94 16.40 -10.01
N THR A 8 -8.33 17.56 -9.48
CA THR A 8 -8.45 17.79 -8.05
C THR A 8 -9.36 16.71 -7.53
N TRP A 9 -8.84 15.83 -6.67
CA TRP A 9 -9.68 14.91 -5.91
C TRP A 9 -10.74 15.79 -5.25
N GLU A 10 -11.99 15.73 -5.70
CA GLU A 10 -13.10 16.34 -4.98
C GLU A 10 -13.04 15.70 -3.60
N GLU A 11 -12.79 16.51 -2.57
CA GLU A 11 -13.03 16.08 -1.21
C GLU A 11 -14.51 15.68 -1.16
N ALA A 12 -14.78 14.38 -1.30
CA ALA A 12 -15.96 13.78 -0.76
C ALA A 12 -15.87 14.06 0.74
N VAL A 13 -16.44 15.22 1.11
CA VAL A 13 -16.64 15.71 2.46
C VAL A 13 -16.99 14.50 3.29
N GLY A 14 -16.09 14.19 4.24
CA GLY A 14 -16.06 12.92 4.94
C GLY A 14 -17.43 12.50 5.43
N GLU A 15 -18.02 11.53 4.74
CA GLU A 15 -18.79 10.54 5.47
C GLU A 15 -17.76 9.87 6.36
N ASN A 16 -17.89 10.12 7.68
CA ASN A 16 -17.21 9.36 8.70
C ASN A 16 -17.50 7.88 8.39
N SER A 17 -16.60 7.24 7.63
CA SER A 17 -16.71 5.84 7.31
C SER A 17 -16.63 5.15 8.64
N ASP A 18 -17.81 4.79 9.15
CA ASP A 18 -17.98 4.21 10.46
C ASP A 18 -16.93 3.10 10.58
N HIS A 19 -16.12 3.14 11.63
CA HIS A 19 -15.01 2.21 11.86
C HIS A 19 -15.39 0.75 11.54
N GLN A 20 -16.66 0.38 11.71
CA GLN A 20 -17.26 -0.89 11.30
C GLN A 20 -17.11 -1.22 9.81
N VAL A 21 -17.32 -0.27 8.89
CA VAL A 21 -17.16 -0.46 7.43
C VAL A 21 -15.70 -0.79 7.06
N LEU A 22 -14.74 -0.25 7.81
CA LEU A 22 -13.32 -0.58 7.63
C LEU A 22 -13.01 -1.98 8.16
N MET A 23 -13.61 -2.36 9.30
CA MET A 23 -13.49 -3.70 9.88
C MET A 23 -14.07 -4.79 8.95
N ASP A 24 -15.17 -4.49 8.26
CA ASP A 24 -15.78 -5.40 7.28
C ASP A 24 -14.89 -5.65 6.06
N LYS A 25 -13.94 -4.75 5.78
CA LYS A 25 -12.97 -4.87 4.68
C LYS A 25 -11.65 -5.50 5.12
N VAL A 26 -11.53 -5.96 6.37
CA VAL A 26 -10.32 -6.61 6.85
C VAL A 26 -10.15 -7.95 6.14
N VAL A 27 -9.08 -8.06 5.38
CA VAL A 27 -8.66 -9.31 4.73
C VAL A 27 -7.41 -9.83 5.41
N ARG A 28 -7.31 -11.15 5.56
CA ARG A 28 -6.10 -11.77 6.10
C ARG A 28 -4.95 -11.57 5.13
N TYR A 29 -3.95 -10.79 5.56
CA TYR A 29 -2.70 -10.67 4.84
C TYR A 29 -1.85 -11.93 5.07
N THR A 30 -1.46 -12.60 3.99
CA THR A 30 -0.86 -13.94 4.04
C THR A 30 0.65 -13.94 4.25
N ALA A 31 1.33 -12.82 4.05
CA ALA A 31 2.78 -12.74 4.26
C ALA A 31 3.11 -12.76 5.76
N ALA A 32 4.31 -13.24 6.09
CA ALA A 32 4.80 -13.22 7.46
C ALA A 32 5.07 -11.77 7.89
N VAL A 33 4.36 -11.31 8.92
CA VAL A 33 4.52 -9.98 9.51
C VAL A 33 5.04 -10.13 10.94
N PRO A 34 6.12 -9.43 11.35
CA PRO A 34 6.55 -9.44 12.75
C PRO A 34 5.42 -9.00 13.69
N ALA A 35 5.24 -9.70 14.81
CA ALA A 35 4.11 -9.49 15.72
C ALA A 35 3.98 -8.08 16.32
N ARG A 36 5.08 -7.31 16.34
CA ARG A 36 5.11 -5.93 16.85
C ARG A 36 4.71 -4.87 15.83
N VAL A 37 4.51 -5.25 14.57
CA VAL A 37 4.03 -4.35 13.52
C VAL A 37 2.56 -4.02 13.78
N VAL A 38 2.24 -2.73 13.75
CA VAL A 38 0.90 -2.20 14.06
C VAL A 38 0.15 -1.73 12.82
N TYR A 39 0.86 -1.35 11.76
CA TYR A 39 0.24 -1.04 10.47
C TYR A 39 1.21 -1.31 9.31
N LEU A 40 0.64 -1.57 8.13
CA LEU A 40 1.37 -1.78 6.89
C LEU A 40 1.16 -0.58 5.96
N THR A 41 2.20 -0.19 5.24
CA THR A 41 2.10 0.73 4.10
C THR A 41 2.66 0.06 2.85
N ALA A 42 1.92 0.12 1.75
CA ALA A 42 2.39 -0.36 0.46
C ALA A 42 2.68 0.83 -0.46
N GLY A 43 3.87 0.84 -1.07
CA GLY A 43 4.27 1.81 -2.07
C GLY A 43 4.59 1.10 -3.38
N ILE A 44 4.16 1.68 -4.50
CA ILE A 44 4.52 1.21 -5.84
C ILE A 44 5.29 2.31 -6.58
N ASP A 45 6.49 1.98 -7.06
CA ASP A 45 7.22 2.76 -8.04
C ASP A 45 6.94 2.17 -9.42
N SER A 46 6.13 2.88 -10.20
CA SER A 46 5.82 2.50 -11.58
C SER A 46 6.70 3.29 -12.55
N GLN A 47 7.46 2.57 -13.37
CA GLN A 47 8.24 3.13 -14.46
C GLN A 47 7.86 2.45 -15.78
N ARG A 48 8.22 3.06 -16.92
CA ARG A 48 7.75 2.64 -18.26
C ARG A 48 8.00 1.15 -18.58
N ASN A 49 9.02 0.54 -17.99
CA ASN A 49 9.42 -0.85 -18.22
C ASN A 49 9.38 -1.74 -16.95
N ARG A 50 8.99 -1.20 -15.79
CA ARG A 50 8.94 -1.97 -14.54
C ARG A 50 7.93 -1.42 -13.54
N PHE A 51 7.39 -2.32 -12.75
CA PHE A 51 6.69 -2.02 -11.51
C PHE A 51 7.48 -2.62 -10.36
N GLU A 52 7.75 -1.80 -9.36
CA GLU A 52 8.41 -2.22 -8.14
C GLU A 52 7.51 -1.87 -6.95
N MET A 53 7.11 -2.88 -6.19
CA MET A 53 6.22 -2.72 -5.05
C MET A 53 6.95 -3.13 -3.77
N TYR A 54 6.78 -2.31 -2.74
CA TYR A 54 7.30 -2.53 -1.40
C TYR A 54 6.17 -2.50 -0.40
N VAL A 55 6.16 -3.47 0.51
CA VAL A 55 5.30 -3.45 1.69
C VAL A 55 6.17 -3.29 2.93
N TRP A 56 5.92 -2.22 3.67
CA TRP A 56 6.60 -1.90 4.92
C TRP A 56 5.67 -2.12 6.10
N GLY A 57 6.19 -2.75 7.15
CA GLY A 57 5.54 -2.85 8.45
C GLY A 57 6.16 -1.89 9.44
N TRP A 58 5.32 -1.09 10.09
CA TRP A 58 5.73 -0.09 11.06
C TRP A 58 5.41 -0.55 12.47
N ALA A 59 6.35 -0.33 13.37
CA ALA A 59 6.23 -0.67 14.78
C ALA A 59 6.64 0.52 15.65
N PRO A 60 6.30 0.51 16.96
CA PRO A 60 6.69 1.57 17.88
C PRO A 60 8.21 1.80 17.88
N GLY A 61 8.61 3.06 18.10
CA GLY A 61 10.01 3.48 18.12
C GLY A 61 10.61 3.74 16.73
N GLU A 62 9.80 4.13 15.75
CA GLU A 62 10.23 4.42 14.36
C GLU A 62 10.86 3.20 13.65
N GLU A 63 10.54 1.99 14.12
CA GLU A 63 11.06 0.77 13.54
C GLU A 63 10.24 0.36 12.31
N ALA A 64 10.95 0.07 11.21
CA ALA A 64 10.38 -0.35 9.94
C ALA A 64 10.93 -1.71 9.51
N PHE A 65 10.05 -2.59 9.06
CA PHE A 65 10.38 -3.92 8.55
C PHE A 65 9.95 -4.01 7.09
N LEU A 66 10.85 -4.47 6.22
CA LEU A 66 10.44 -4.87 4.87
C LEU A 66 9.68 -6.19 4.99
N VAL A 67 8.39 -6.14 4.69
CA VAL A 67 7.48 -7.29 4.80
C VAL A 67 7.39 -8.04 3.48
N ASP A 68 7.33 -7.32 2.37
CA ASP A 68 7.27 -7.92 1.05
C ASP A 68 7.89 -6.99 -0.01
N LYS A 69 8.40 -7.59 -1.08
CA LYS A 69 9.01 -6.91 -2.22
C LYS A 69 8.68 -7.66 -3.50
N ASN A 70 8.01 -6.99 -4.42
CA ASN A 70 7.66 -7.55 -5.73
C ASN A 70 8.22 -6.70 -6.86
N HIS A 71 8.84 -7.36 -7.84
CA HIS A 71 9.28 -6.75 -9.10
C HIS A 71 8.58 -7.40 -10.27
N HIS A 72 7.97 -6.57 -11.11
CA HIS A 72 7.45 -7.00 -12.39
C HIS A 72 8.09 -6.18 -13.50
N TYR A 73 8.86 -6.85 -14.34
CA TYR A 73 9.42 -6.27 -15.56
C TYR A 73 8.40 -6.42 -16.69
N GLY A 74 8.17 -5.34 -17.45
CA GLY A 74 7.47 -5.42 -18.72
C GLY A 74 8.33 -6.12 -19.77
N PRO A 75 7.75 -6.68 -20.84
CA PRO A 75 8.51 -7.37 -21.88
C PRO A 75 9.57 -6.44 -22.47
N SER A 76 10.81 -6.94 -22.60
CA SER A 76 11.86 -6.27 -23.39
C SER A 76 11.42 -6.24 -24.85
N ARG A 77 11.42 -5.06 -25.47
CA ARG A 77 11.31 -4.95 -26.93
C ARG A 77 12.56 -5.48 -27.61
#